data_AF-A0A7V1Y4H0-F1
#
_entry.id   AF-A0A7V1Y4H0-F1
#
_cell.length_a   1.000
_cell.length_b   1.000
_cell.length_c   1.000
_cell.angle_alpha   90.00
_cell.angle_beta   90.00
_cell.angle_gamma   90.00
#
_symmetry.space_group_name_H-M   'P 1'
#
loop_
_entity.id
_entity.type
_entity.pdbx_description
1 polymer ?
#
loop_
_entity_poly.entity_id
_entity_poly.type
_entity_poly.pdbx_seq_one_letter_code
_entity_poly.pdbx_strand_id
1 'polypeptide(L)'
;MTRKKESAGGGRESVAVATALLLVYTMHVGTELVLAQQVGHGRGPVSGHGAAGHGHGDVGAAEPKWEGSPEGVAYSEFNHRLAAAFVLLIGLSEFRSLLVETWLVWARFLLPLALLGSGGFLLIWSDHDAWPIGSIGFAETFTGNDPEIIQHKLYGVLLLSVGAVEVARRKGRLPQAVWRLPLPLFALFGGAMLFGHMHGAHPGAQKIATHHTVMGLFAVTAGACKLIAGWVDQPAVGSARRGADVMRKSFRWELAWATLVLVIGVQLLMYSE
;
A
#
# COMPACT_ATOMS: atom_id res chain seq x y z
N MET A 1 -46.00 28.59 6.51
CA MET A 1 -45.48 27.23 6.21
C MET A 1 -44.05 27.34 5.67
N THR A 2 -43.06 27.34 6.55
CA THR A 2 -41.63 27.42 6.24
C THR A 2 -41.09 26.03 5.97
N ARG A 3 -40.81 25.71 4.69
CA ARG A 3 -40.32 24.39 4.28
C ARG A 3 -38.81 24.30 4.53
N LYS A 4 -38.46 23.49 5.53
CA LYS A 4 -37.10 23.03 5.89
C LYS A 4 -36.39 22.47 4.63
N LYS A 5 -35.45 23.21 4.05
CA LYS A 5 -34.47 22.68 3.08
C LYS A 5 -33.21 22.28 3.85
N GLU A 6 -33.28 21.19 4.60
CA GLU A 6 -32.10 20.55 5.18
C GLU A 6 -31.42 19.64 4.15
N SER A 7 -30.13 19.91 3.93
CA SER A 7 -29.06 18.90 3.96
C SER A 7 -29.12 17.67 3.04
N ALA A 8 -29.43 17.84 1.74
CA ALA A 8 -29.15 16.76 0.77
C ALA A 8 -27.64 16.48 0.58
N GLY A 9 -26.78 17.47 0.86
CA GLY A 9 -25.31 17.34 0.75
C GLY A 9 -24.67 16.66 1.97
N GLY A 10 -25.16 16.92 3.18
CA GLY A 10 -24.61 16.32 4.41
C GLY A 10 -24.86 14.82 4.51
N GLY A 11 -26.01 14.34 4.03
CA GLY A 11 -26.34 12.91 4.08
C GLY A 11 -25.40 12.02 3.27
N ARG A 12 -24.97 12.47 2.08
CA ARG A 12 -24.08 11.69 1.20
C ARG A 12 -22.65 11.61 1.74
N GLU A 13 -22.16 12.70 2.33
CA GLU A 13 -20.86 12.74 2.99
C GLU A 13 -20.84 11.86 4.24
N SER A 14 -21.89 11.94 5.08
CA SER A 14 -22.03 11.09 6.26
C SER A 14 -22.06 9.61 5.92
N VAL A 15 -22.73 9.23 4.83
CA VAL A 15 -22.74 7.83 4.35
C VAL A 15 -21.36 7.41 3.85
N ALA A 16 -20.67 8.22 3.04
CA ALA A 16 -19.33 7.89 2.54
C ALA A 16 -18.30 7.76 3.67
N VAL A 17 -18.34 8.68 4.65
CA VAL A 17 -17.50 8.62 5.84
C VAL A 17 -17.84 7.39 6.68
N ALA A 18 -19.12 7.09 6.89
CA ALA A 18 -19.53 5.89 7.63
C ALA A 18 -19.08 4.60 6.94
N THR A 19 -19.18 4.52 5.61
CA THR A 19 -18.70 3.37 4.83
C THR A 19 -17.18 3.23 4.90
N ALA A 20 -16.43 4.34 4.78
CA ALA A 20 -14.98 4.32 4.91
C ALA A 20 -14.53 3.89 6.32
N LEU A 21 -15.16 4.44 7.36
CA LEU A 21 -14.90 4.06 8.74
C LEU A 21 -15.26 2.61 9.03
N LEU A 22 -16.37 2.11 8.47
CA LEU A 22 -16.75 0.71 8.60
C LEU A 22 -15.74 -0.20 7.92
N LEU A 23 -15.27 0.13 6.71
CA LEU A 23 -14.21 -0.61 6.01
C LEU A 23 -12.93 -0.67 6.86
N VAL A 24 -12.46 0.48 7.35
CA VAL A 24 -11.28 0.59 8.21
C VAL A 24 -11.46 -0.24 9.48
N TYR A 25 -12.61 -0.15 10.15
CA TYR A 25 -12.92 -0.91 11.35
C TYR A 25 -12.95 -2.42 11.08
N THR A 26 -13.62 -2.86 10.01
CA THR A 26 -13.66 -4.29 9.63
C THR A 26 -12.27 -4.84 9.29
N MET A 27 -11.42 -4.03 8.64
CA MET A 27 -10.03 -4.42 8.36
C MET A 27 -9.18 -4.47 9.62
N HIS A 28 -9.33 -3.52 10.54
CA HIS A 28 -8.67 -3.55 11.85
C HIS A 28 -9.05 -4.80 12.65
N VAL A 29 -10.35 -5.11 12.77
CA VAL A 29 -10.83 -6.34 13.45
C VAL A 29 -10.32 -7.60 12.75
N GLY A 30 -10.31 -7.62 11.42
CA GLY A 30 -9.74 -8.73 10.65
C GLY A 30 -8.25 -8.91 10.90
N THR A 31 -7.52 -7.81 11.12
CA THR A 31 -6.08 -7.86 11.39
C THR A 31 -5.76 -8.41 12.77
N GLU A 32 -6.50 -8.00 13.79
CA GLU A 32 -6.38 -8.58 15.14
C GLU A 32 -6.59 -10.10 15.12
N LEU A 33 -7.51 -10.58 14.27
CA LEU A 33 -7.75 -12.01 14.08
C LEU A 33 -6.58 -12.71 13.38
N VAL A 34 -6.02 -12.10 12.33
CA VAL A 34 -4.86 -12.65 11.60
C VAL A 34 -3.61 -12.67 12.50
N LEU A 35 -3.34 -11.58 13.22
CA LEU A 35 -2.24 -11.51 14.19
C LEU A 35 -2.42 -12.56 15.30
N ALA A 36 -3.64 -12.75 15.81
CA ALA A 36 -3.94 -13.80 16.79
C ALA A 36 -3.69 -15.21 16.23
N GLN A 37 -4.01 -15.46 14.96
CA GLN A 37 -3.72 -16.74 14.30
C GLN A 37 -2.22 -16.98 14.08
N GLN A 38 -1.46 -15.94 13.72
CA GLN A 38 0.00 -16.00 13.57
C GLN A 38 0.70 -16.28 14.91
N VAL A 39 0.22 -15.70 16.02
CA VAL A 39 0.70 -16.01 17.38
C VAL A 39 0.34 -17.45 17.78
N GLY A 40 -0.81 -17.96 17.33
CA GLY A 40 -1.26 -19.33 17.59
C GLY A 40 -0.40 -20.40 16.91
N HIS A 41 0.06 -20.18 15.68
CA HIS A 41 0.91 -21.12 14.95
C HIS A 41 2.39 -21.10 15.37
N GLY A 42 2.86 -20.06 16.07
CA GLY A 42 4.21 -20.01 16.65
C GLY A 42 4.37 -20.80 17.97
N ARG A 43 3.30 -21.33 18.55
CA ARG A 43 3.32 -22.16 19.78
C ARG A 43 3.04 -23.62 19.47
N GLY A 44 3.95 -24.28 18.77
CA GLY A 44 4.06 -25.75 18.86
C GLY A 44 4.50 -26.14 20.29
N PRO A 45 3.99 -27.24 20.88
CA PRO A 45 4.37 -27.63 22.23
C PRO A 45 5.85 -28.05 22.25
N VAL A 46 6.66 -27.34 23.03
CA VAL A 46 8.00 -27.80 23.44
C VAL A 46 7.79 -28.90 24.48
N SER A 47 7.58 -30.12 23.99
CA SER A 47 7.53 -31.32 24.82
C SER A 47 8.94 -31.89 24.92
N GLY A 48 9.75 -31.37 25.84
CA GLY A 48 10.99 -32.01 26.25
C GLY A 48 10.69 -33.18 27.18
N HIS A 49 10.92 -34.42 26.74
CA HIS A 49 11.12 -35.60 27.58
C HIS A 49 12.22 -36.46 26.96
N GLY A 50 13.31 -36.67 27.69
CA GLY A 50 14.45 -37.46 27.24
C GLY A 50 14.18 -38.96 27.29
N ALA A 51 14.72 -39.68 26.31
CA ALA A 51 15.07 -41.09 26.40
C ALA A 51 16.18 -41.38 25.36
N ALA A 52 17.22 -42.08 25.81
CA ALA A 52 18.39 -42.42 25.03
C ALA A 52 18.08 -43.34 23.85
N GLY A 53 18.77 -43.15 22.72
CA GLY A 53 18.69 -44.05 21.57
C GLY A 53 19.68 -43.62 20.47
N HIS A 54 20.65 -44.48 20.19
CA HIS A 54 21.66 -44.33 19.15
C HIS A 54 21.07 -44.16 17.74
N GLY A 55 21.70 -43.28 16.94
CA GLY A 55 21.46 -43.16 15.51
C GLY A 55 22.34 -42.09 14.89
N HIS A 56 23.53 -42.48 14.42
CA HIS A 56 24.37 -41.64 13.58
C HIS A 56 23.63 -41.33 12.27
N GLY A 57 23.42 -40.05 12.04
CA GLY A 57 22.94 -39.49 10.79
C GLY A 57 23.02 -37.99 10.95
N ASP A 58 24.18 -37.42 10.64
CA ASP A 58 24.35 -35.99 10.42
C ASP A 58 23.29 -35.56 9.40
N VAL A 59 22.17 -35.08 9.90
CA VAL A 59 21.22 -34.28 9.13
C VAL A 59 21.98 -33.00 8.84
N GLY A 60 22.38 -32.87 7.58
CA GLY A 60 23.15 -31.75 7.07
C GLY A 60 22.64 -30.45 7.67
N ALA A 61 23.59 -29.65 8.18
CA ALA A 61 23.34 -28.28 8.58
C ALA A 61 22.52 -27.63 7.47
N ALA A 62 21.23 -27.40 7.74
CA ALA A 62 20.35 -26.70 6.82
C ALA A 62 21.07 -25.39 6.51
N GLU A 63 21.31 -25.12 5.23
CA GLU A 63 21.83 -23.82 4.82
C GLU A 63 21.01 -22.72 5.51
N PRO A 64 21.62 -21.61 5.95
CA PRO A 64 20.84 -20.50 6.47
C PRO A 64 19.83 -20.12 5.40
N LYS A 65 18.55 -20.33 5.69
CA LYS A 65 17.45 -19.88 4.83
C LYS A 65 17.71 -18.41 4.54
N TRP A 66 17.74 -18.03 3.26
CA TRP A 66 18.01 -16.65 2.83
C TRP A 66 17.16 -15.66 3.63
N GLU A 67 15.88 -15.96 3.78
CA GLU A 67 14.96 -15.27 4.68
C GLU A 67 15.44 -15.32 6.13
N GLY A 68 15.79 -14.16 6.69
CA GLY A 68 16.28 -14.02 8.06
C GLY A 68 17.79 -14.19 8.22
N SER A 69 18.51 -14.49 7.14
CA SER A 69 19.98 -14.33 7.12
C SER A 69 20.35 -12.84 7.18
N PRO A 70 21.56 -12.47 7.65
CA PRO A 70 22.02 -11.08 7.65
C PRO A 70 21.95 -10.42 6.25
N GLU A 71 22.28 -11.18 5.21
CA GLU A 71 22.23 -10.75 3.82
C GLU A 71 20.78 -10.54 3.33
N GLY A 72 19.89 -11.48 3.63
CA GLY A 72 18.47 -11.38 3.29
C GLY A 72 17.78 -10.21 3.97
N VAL A 73 18.04 -10.01 5.27
CA VAL A 73 17.54 -8.84 6.02
C VAL A 73 18.07 -7.54 5.41
N ALA A 74 19.36 -7.44 5.11
CA ALA A 74 19.93 -6.26 4.48
C ALA A 74 19.30 -5.97 3.11
N TYR A 75 19.02 -7.02 2.33
CA TYR A 75 18.36 -6.92 1.03
C TYR A 75 16.92 -6.43 1.16
N SER A 76 16.13 -7.01 2.07
CA SER A 76 14.76 -6.58 2.35
C SER A 76 14.70 -5.15 2.87
N GLU A 77 15.55 -4.78 3.83
CA GLU A 77 15.61 -3.40 4.34
C GLU A 77 15.98 -2.40 3.25
N PHE A 78 16.91 -2.74 2.37
CA PHE A 78 17.24 -1.91 1.22
C PHE A 78 16.02 -1.72 0.31
N ASN A 79 15.30 -2.81 0.00
CA ASN A 79 14.11 -2.75 -0.84
C ASN A 79 13.02 -1.86 -0.23
N HIS A 80 12.77 -1.97 1.08
CA HIS A 80 11.81 -1.13 1.79
C HIS A 80 12.22 0.35 1.79
N ARG A 81 13.50 0.66 2.02
CA ARG A 81 14.02 2.04 1.98
C ARG A 81 13.97 2.65 0.57
N LEU A 82 14.20 1.85 -0.47
CA LEU A 82 14.06 2.31 -1.84
C LEU A 82 12.58 2.52 -2.21
N ALA A 83 11.70 1.61 -1.79
CA ALA A 83 10.25 1.80 -1.90
C ALA A 83 9.80 3.07 -1.17
N ALA A 84 10.38 3.36 0.01
CA ALA A 84 10.14 4.60 0.76
C ALA A 84 10.39 5.84 -0.09
N ALA A 85 11.52 5.88 -0.82
CA ALA A 85 11.85 7.02 -1.68
C ALA A 85 10.77 7.23 -2.76
N PHE A 86 10.29 6.17 -3.40
CA PHE A 86 9.19 6.27 -4.37
C PHE A 86 7.88 6.74 -3.73
N VAL A 87 7.49 6.17 -2.58
CA VAL A 87 6.26 6.54 -1.88
C VAL A 87 6.29 7.99 -1.39
N LEU A 88 7.44 8.46 -0.90
CA LEU A 88 7.65 9.86 -0.54
C LEU A 88 7.51 10.78 -1.76
N LEU A 89 8.07 10.40 -2.92
CA LEU A 89 7.89 11.16 -4.16
C LEU A 89 6.43 11.22 -4.61
N ILE A 90 5.66 10.13 -4.44
CA ILE A 90 4.21 10.10 -4.68
C ILE A 90 3.50 11.09 -3.75
N GLY A 91 3.73 10.99 -2.44
CA GLY A 91 3.11 11.86 -1.44
C GLY A 91 3.45 13.34 -1.65
N LEU A 92 4.71 13.67 -1.93
CA LEU A 92 5.16 15.04 -2.24
C LEU A 92 4.54 15.57 -3.54
N SER A 93 4.39 14.71 -4.55
CA SER A 93 3.73 15.08 -5.81
C SER A 93 2.26 15.43 -5.61
N GLU A 94 1.57 14.66 -4.77
CA GLU A 94 0.17 14.90 -4.40
C GLU A 94 0.05 16.14 -3.51
N PHE A 95 0.93 16.32 -2.53
CA PHE A 95 0.98 17.53 -1.71
C PHE A 95 1.22 18.79 -2.55
N ARG A 96 2.14 18.73 -3.51
CA ARG A 96 2.39 19.81 -4.48
C ARG A 96 1.14 20.18 -5.26
N SER A 97 0.28 19.21 -5.59
CA SER A 97 -0.95 19.50 -6.35
C SER A 97 -1.94 20.41 -5.60
N LEU A 98 -1.74 20.58 -4.28
CA LEU A 98 -2.49 21.49 -3.42
C LEU A 98 -1.91 22.91 -3.39
N LEU A 99 -0.72 23.11 -3.93
CA LEU A 99 -0.05 24.41 -4.03
C LEU A 99 -0.43 25.09 -5.35
N VAL A 100 -0.60 26.41 -5.32
CA VAL A 100 -0.97 27.24 -6.50
C VAL A 100 0.22 27.41 -7.47
N GLU A 101 1.40 26.95 -7.08
CA GLU A 101 2.68 27.26 -7.73
C GLU A 101 2.91 26.49 -9.04
N THR A 102 2.99 27.26 -10.14
CA THR A 102 3.08 26.76 -11.53
C THR A 102 4.50 26.62 -12.07
N TRP A 103 5.53 27.09 -11.36
CA TRP A 103 6.90 27.22 -11.89
C TRP A 103 7.63 25.89 -12.12
N LEU A 104 7.20 24.79 -11.47
CA LEU A 104 7.77 23.45 -11.68
C LEU A 104 6.92 22.61 -12.65
N VAL A 105 6.84 23.05 -13.90
CA VAL A 105 6.03 22.36 -14.93
C VAL A 105 6.44 20.89 -15.11
N TRP A 106 7.72 20.53 -14.94
CA TRP A 106 8.18 19.14 -15.00
C TRP A 106 7.75 18.29 -13.80
N ALA A 107 7.55 18.91 -12.63
CA ALA A 107 7.16 18.21 -11.41
C ALA A 107 5.78 17.54 -11.52
N ARG A 108 4.97 17.89 -12.55
CA ARG A 108 3.77 17.13 -12.86
C ARG A 108 4.12 15.65 -13.10
N PHE A 109 5.24 15.31 -13.72
CA PHE A 109 5.60 13.93 -14.04
C PHE A 109 6.22 13.13 -12.90
N LEU A 110 6.48 13.74 -11.73
CA LEU A 110 7.08 13.02 -10.60
C LEU A 110 6.21 11.85 -10.12
N LEU A 111 4.89 12.05 -9.97
CA LEU A 111 3.97 10.98 -9.59
C LEU A 111 4.02 9.76 -10.54
N PRO A 112 3.76 9.91 -11.86
CA PRO A 112 3.79 8.75 -12.75
C PRO A 112 5.18 8.13 -12.85
N LEU A 113 6.26 8.91 -12.75
CA LEU A 113 7.61 8.36 -12.76
C LEU A 113 7.90 7.55 -11.48
N ALA A 114 7.46 8.02 -10.31
CA ALA A 114 7.61 7.28 -9.07
C ALA A 114 6.80 5.97 -9.07
N LEU A 115 5.56 6.00 -9.60
CA LEU A 115 4.73 4.80 -9.78
C LEU A 115 5.37 3.81 -10.76
N LEU A 116 5.80 4.28 -11.93
CA LEU A 116 6.44 3.43 -12.94
C LEU A 116 7.79 2.87 -12.46
N GLY A 117 8.59 3.70 -11.81
CA GLY A 117 9.88 3.31 -11.23
C GLY A 117 9.72 2.27 -10.15
N SER A 118 8.79 2.49 -9.20
CA SER A 118 8.47 1.52 -8.15
C SER A 118 7.93 0.21 -8.74
N GLY A 119 7.02 0.29 -9.73
CA GLY A 119 6.49 -0.90 -10.38
C GLY A 119 7.54 -1.72 -11.11
N GLY A 120 8.43 -1.06 -11.86
CA GLY A 120 9.56 -1.71 -12.51
C GLY A 120 10.55 -2.31 -11.51
N PHE A 121 10.81 -1.60 -10.41
CA PHE A 121 11.65 -2.07 -9.31
C PHE A 121 11.09 -3.36 -8.69
N LEU A 122 9.80 -3.43 -8.35
CA LEU A 122 9.19 -4.65 -7.81
C LEU A 122 9.15 -5.80 -8.82
N LEU A 123 8.97 -5.51 -10.12
CA LEU A 123 9.00 -6.59 -11.11
C LEU A 123 10.40 -7.19 -11.28
N ILE A 124 11.44 -6.35 -11.21
CA ILE A 124 12.80 -6.75 -11.60
C ILE A 124 13.67 -7.14 -10.40
N TRP A 125 13.59 -6.42 -9.28
CA TRP A 125 14.61 -6.47 -8.22
C TRP A 125 14.09 -6.92 -6.85
N SER A 126 12.83 -6.69 -6.49
CA SER A 126 12.37 -6.93 -5.10
C SER A 126 12.64 -8.34 -4.55
N ASP A 127 12.68 -9.34 -5.43
CA ASP A 127 12.82 -10.74 -5.09
C ASP A 127 14.11 -11.27 -5.70
N HIS A 128 15.11 -11.55 -4.85
CA HIS A 128 16.45 -11.89 -5.29
C HIS A 128 16.51 -13.20 -6.11
N ASP A 129 15.66 -14.17 -5.77
CA ASP A 129 15.59 -15.47 -6.43
C ASP A 129 14.62 -15.50 -7.62
N ALA A 130 13.73 -14.51 -7.75
CA ALA A 130 12.70 -14.53 -8.77
C ALA A 130 13.20 -14.04 -10.14
N TRP A 131 12.50 -14.45 -11.19
CA TRP A 131 12.67 -13.86 -12.50
C TRP A 131 12.43 -12.34 -12.44
N PRO A 132 13.22 -11.51 -13.17
CA PRO A 132 14.19 -11.87 -14.21
C PRO A 132 15.65 -12.01 -13.77
N ILE A 133 15.97 -11.80 -12.49
CA ILE A 133 17.37 -11.70 -12.04
C ILE A 133 17.87 -12.94 -11.29
N GLY A 134 16.96 -13.74 -10.74
CA GLY A 134 17.30 -14.88 -9.90
C GLY A 134 17.22 -16.24 -10.60
N SER A 135 17.28 -17.28 -9.79
CA SER A 135 17.32 -18.68 -10.22
C SER A 135 15.94 -19.24 -10.63
N ILE A 136 14.86 -18.71 -10.06
CA ILE A 136 13.48 -19.13 -10.32
C ILE A 136 13.03 -18.57 -11.69
N GLY A 137 12.52 -19.45 -12.55
CA GLY A 137 12.05 -19.08 -13.88
C GLY A 137 10.75 -18.27 -13.89
N PHE A 138 10.41 -17.70 -15.04
CA PHE A 138 9.19 -16.88 -15.22
C PHE A 138 7.92 -17.62 -14.79
N ALA A 139 7.69 -18.85 -15.26
CA ALA A 139 6.46 -19.57 -14.94
C ALA A 139 6.31 -19.78 -13.42
N GLU A 140 7.36 -20.27 -12.77
CA GLU A 140 7.39 -20.51 -11.32
C GLU A 140 7.26 -19.23 -10.50
N THR A 141 7.82 -18.11 -10.97
CA THR A 141 7.64 -16.79 -10.32
C THR A 141 6.16 -16.39 -10.22
N PHE A 142 5.34 -16.71 -11.24
CA PHE A 142 3.94 -16.28 -11.32
C PHE A 142 2.92 -17.37 -10.96
N THR A 143 3.31 -18.64 -11.00
CA THR A 143 2.42 -19.78 -10.68
C THR A 143 2.93 -20.66 -9.55
N GLY A 144 4.04 -20.28 -8.91
CA GLY A 144 4.61 -20.95 -7.76
C GLY A 144 3.75 -20.80 -6.50
N ASN A 145 4.27 -21.28 -5.38
CA ASN A 145 3.58 -21.26 -4.09
C ASN A 145 4.20 -20.28 -3.10
N ASP A 146 5.03 -19.34 -3.56
CA ASP A 146 5.58 -18.28 -2.71
C ASP A 146 4.66 -17.05 -2.74
N PRO A 147 3.87 -16.80 -1.67
CA PRO A 147 2.93 -15.69 -1.66
C PRO A 147 3.62 -14.33 -1.64
N GLU A 148 4.84 -14.24 -1.11
CA GLU A 148 5.62 -13.00 -1.03
C GLU A 148 5.96 -12.53 -2.44
N ILE A 149 6.59 -13.40 -3.23
CA ILE A 149 6.96 -13.12 -4.62
C ILE A 149 5.72 -12.73 -5.43
N ILE A 150 4.64 -13.50 -5.32
CA ILE A 150 3.40 -13.23 -6.07
C ILE A 150 2.82 -11.86 -5.71
N GLN A 151 2.82 -11.51 -4.42
CA GLN A 151 2.35 -10.21 -3.97
C GLN A 151 3.24 -9.07 -4.49
N HIS A 152 4.58 -9.20 -4.40
CA HIS A 152 5.50 -8.22 -4.97
C HIS A 152 5.28 -8.00 -6.46
N LYS A 153 5.15 -9.08 -7.25
CA LYS A 153 4.89 -8.96 -8.69
C LYS A 153 3.53 -8.32 -8.98
N LEU A 154 2.50 -8.69 -8.21
CA LEU A 154 1.17 -8.08 -8.34
C LEU A 154 1.20 -6.59 -8.02
N TYR A 155 1.88 -6.17 -6.94
CA TYR A 155 2.12 -4.76 -6.64
C TYR A 155 2.84 -4.05 -7.78
N GLY A 156 3.86 -4.69 -8.36
CA GLY A 156 4.59 -4.18 -9.51
C GLY A 156 3.68 -3.89 -10.71
N VAL A 157 2.85 -4.88 -11.11
CA VAL A 157 1.89 -4.73 -12.21
C VAL A 157 0.86 -3.63 -11.94
N LEU A 158 0.35 -3.56 -10.71
CA LEU A 158 -0.62 -2.54 -10.32
C LEU A 158 0.00 -1.13 -10.41
N LEU A 159 1.21 -0.94 -9.86
CA LEU A 159 1.95 0.31 -9.90
C LEU A 159 2.25 0.76 -11.34
N LEU A 160 2.68 -0.17 -12.20
CA LEU A 160 2.90 0.12 -13.62
C LEU A 160 1.60 0.55 -14.31
N SER A 161 0.50 -0.14 -14.02
CA SER A 161 -0.80 0.15 -14.62
C SER A 161 -1.30 1.54 -14.22
N VAL A 162 -1.24 1.89 -12.93
CA VAL A 162 -1.64 3.21 -12.44
C VAL A 162 -0.68 4.28 -12.95
N GLY A 163 0.63 4.02 -12.98
CA GLY A 163 1.63 4.92 -13.55
C GLY A 163 1.34 5.23 -15.01
N ALA A 164 0.99 4.23 -15.81
CA ALA A 164 0.61 4.40 -17.22
C ALA A 164 -0.66 5.24 -17.38
N VAL A 165 -1.68 5.00 -16.56
CA VAL A 165 -2.90 5.84 -16.50
C VAL A 165 -2.53 7.29 -16.17
N GLU A 166 -1.67 7.52 -15.18
CA GLU A 166 -1.24 8.84 -14.74
C GLU A 166 -0.41 9.58 -15.81
N VAL A 167 0.36 8.87 -16.63
CA VAL A 167 1.00 9.43 -17.84
C VAL A 167 -0.04 9.81 -18.88
N ALA A 168 -0.98 8.92 -19.20
CA ALA A 168 -2.01 9.16 -20.20
C ALA A 168 -2.91 10.34 -19.81
N ARG A 169 -3.28 10.44 -18.52
CA ARG A 169 -4.00 11.58 -17.94
C ARG A 169 -3.26 12.90 -18.18
N ARG A 170 -1.96 12.96 -17.89
CA ARG A 170 -1.13 14.18 -18.06
C ARG A 170 -0.89 14.57 -19.50
N LYS A 171 -1.02 13.62 -20.43
CA LYS A 171 -1.00 13.86 -21.86
C LYS A 171 -2.39 14.24 -22.43
N GLY A 172 -3.42 14.35 -21.58
CA GLY A 172 -4.79 14.68 -21.99
C GLY A 172 -5.49 13.57 -22.76
N ARG A 173 -5.02 12.31 -22.63
CA ARG A 173 -5.52 11.17 -23.42
C ARG A 173 -6.67 10.39 -22.76
N LEU A 174 -7.05 10.75 -21.53
CA LEU A 174 -8.09 10.04 -20.78
C LEU A 174 -9.18 11.01 -20.30
N PRO A 175 -10.47 10.65 -20.43
CA PRO A 175 -11.56 11.42 -19.89
C PRO A 175 -11.54 11.38 -18.35
N GLN A 176 -12.08 12.42 -17.74
CA GLN A 176 -12.06 12.61 -16.29
C GLN A 176 -12.73 11.48 -15.48
N ALA A 177 -13.76 10.85 -16.03
CA ALA A 177 -14.41 9.72 -15.39
C ALA A 177 -13.49 8.50 -15.22
N VAL A 178 -12.53 8.30 -16.13
CA VAL A 178 -11.68 7.11 -16.16
C VAL A 178 -10.46 7.24 -15.24
N TRP A 179 -9.83 8.42 -15.20
CA TRP A 179 -8.58 8.57 -14.46
C TRP A 179 -8.74 8.88 -12.96
N ARG A 180 -9.95 9.23 -12.49
CA ARG A 180 -10.20 9.54 -11.07
C ARG A 180 -10.15 8.33 -10.14
N LEU A 181 -10.32 7.11 -10.66
CA LEU A 181 -10.48 5.89 -9.86
C LEU A 181 -9.18 5.07 -9.68
N PRO A 182 -8.28 4.94 -10.66
CA PRO A 182 -7.17 3.98 -10.55
C PRO A 182 -6.24 4.20 -9.36
N LEU A 183 -5.82 5.43 -9.08
CA LEU A 183 -4.92 5.73 -7.95
C LEU A 183 -5.56 5.42 -6.58
N PRO A 184 -6.78 5.91 -6.25
CA PRO A 184 -7.41 5.55 -4.98
C PRO A 184 -7.75 4.07 -4.85
N LEU A 185 -8.20 3.41 -5.94
CA LEU A 185 -8.49 1.97 -5.91
C LEU A 185 -7.22 1.14 -5.70
N PHE A 186 -6.10 1.57 -6.28
CA PHE A 186 -4.80 0.98 -6.01
C PHE A 186 -4.42 1.08 -4.53
N ALA A 187 -4.58 2.26 -3.91
CA ALA A 187 -4.29 2.42 -2.49
C ALA A 187 -5.20 1.55 -1.60
N LEU A 188 -6.48 1.41 -1.96
CA LEU A 188 -7.41 0.53 -1.24
C LEU A 188 -7.05 -0.95 -1.41
N PHE A 189 -6.90 -1.42 -2.64
CA PHE A 189 -6.63 -2.83 -2.93
C PHE A 189 -5.22 -3.23 -2.48
N GLY A 190 -4.22 -2.43 -2.83
CA GLY A 190 -2.84 -2.67 -2.43
C GLY A 190 -2.66 -2.56 -0.91
N GLY A 191 -3.30 -1.57 -0.28
CA GLY A 191 -3.32 -1.45 1.18
C GLY A 191 -3.98 -2.64 1.87
N ALA A 192 -5.08 -3.15 1.31
CA ALA A 192 -5.76 -4.33 1.82
C ALA A 192 -4.89 -5.60 1.73
N MET A 193 -4.10 -5.74 0.68
CA MET A 193 -3.16 -6.86 0.54
C MET A 193 -2.06 -6.86 1.61
N LEU A 194 -1.64 -5.68 2.10
CA LEU A 194 -0.56 -5.57 3.10
C LEU A 194 -0.90 -6.24 4.44
N PHE A 195 -2.18 -6.39 4.78
CA PHE A 195 -2.58 -7.08 6.01
C PHE A 195 -2.22 -8.58 6.01
N GLY A 196 -2.14 -9.19 4.82
CA GLY A 196 -1.71 -10.57 4.66
C GLY A 196 -0.30 -10.69 4.06
N HIS A 197 0.44 -9.58 3.98
CA HIS A 197 1.81 -9.61 3.46
C HIS A 197 2.77 -10.06 4.56
N MET A 198 3.55 -11.08 4.22
CA MET A 198 4.54 -11.68 5.09
C MET A 198 5.76 -12.01 4.26
N HIS A 199 6.92 -11.82 4.86
CA HIS A 199 8.13 -12.46 4.35
C HIS A 199 8.07 -13.95 4.71
N GLY A 200 8.83 -14.80 4.02
CA GLY A 200 8.92 -16.24 4.33
C GLY A 200 9.25 -16.53 5.81
N ALA A 201 9.44 -17.80 6.20
CA ALA A 201 9.71 -18.11 7.62
C ALA A 201 10.92 -17.30 8.17
N HIS A 202 10.64 -16.25 8.95
CA HIS A 202 11.58 -15.19 9.33
C HIS A 202 11.54 -14.97 10.85
N PRO A 203 12.68 -14.85 11.55
CA PRO A 203 12.72 -14.64 13.00
C PRO A 203 11.97 -13.37 13.47
N GLY A 204 11.98 -12.32 12.64
CA GLY A 204 11.27 -11.05 12.84
C GLY A 204 9.83 -10.99 12.32
N ALA A 205 9.21 -12.11 11.94
CA ALA A 205 7.90 -12.14 11.25
C ALA A 205 6.80 -11.29 11.93
N GLN A 206 6.75 -11.23 13.27
CA GLN A 206 5.78 -10.41 14.00
C GLN A 206 6.01 -8.90 13.83
N LYS A 207 7.26 -8.45 13.86
CA LYS A 207 7.65 -7.06 13.65
C LYS A 207 7.32 -6.63 12.21
N ILE A 208 7.69 -7.47 11.25
CA ILE A 208 7.36 -7.33 9.83
C ILE A 208 5.84 -7.20 9.63
N ALA A 209 5.05 -8.13 10.17
CA ALA A 209 3.59 -8.12 10.05
C ALA A 209 2.97 -6.85 10.66
N THR A 210 3.53 -6.36 11.78
CA THR A 210 3.09 -5.11 12.41
C THR A 210 3.36 -3.90 11.52
N HIS A 211 4.56 -3.81 10.94
CA HIS A 211 4.88 -2.75 9.97
C HIS A 211 3.88 -2.76 8.80
N HIS A 212 3.67 -3.92 8.18
CA HIS A 212 2.77 -4.08 7.03
C HIS A 212 1.31 -3.79 7.36
N THR A 213 0.83 -4.22 8.53
CA THR A 213 -0.49 -3.90 9.04
C THR A 213 -0.72 -2.39 9.15
N VAL A 214 0.23 -1.67 9.78
CA VAL A 214 0.12 -0.22 9.97
C VAL A 214 0.17 0.50 8.62
N MET A 215 1.03 0.06 7.69
CA MET A 215 1.08 0.59 6.33
C MET A 215 -0.23 0.35 5.58
N GLY A 216 -0.79 -0.87 5.68
CA GLY A 216 -2.07 -1.25 5.08
C GLY A 216 -3.22 -0.38 5.58
N LEU A 217 -3.29 -0.15 6.89
CA LEU A 217 -4.27 0.73 7.51
C LEU A 217 -4.17 2.17 6.97
N PHE A 218 -2.97 2.74 6.93
CA PHE A 218 -2.77 4.08 6.38
C PHE A 218 -3.10 4.13 4.87
N ALA A 219 -2.73 3.12 4.10
CA ALA A 219 -2.97 3.06 2.66
C ALA A 219 -4.46 2.98 2.32
N VAL A 220 -5.21 2.11 3.02
CA VAL A 220 -6.68 2.00 2.87
C VAL A 220 -7.36 3.30 3.27
N THR A 221 -6.96 3.88 4.41
CA THR A 221 -7.51 5.17 4.88
C THR A 221 -7.22 6.27 3.87
N ALA A 222 -6.00 6.34 3.35
CA ALA A 222 -5.62 7.30 2.32
C ALA A 222 -6.49 7.12 1.07
N GLY A 223 -6.57 5.90 0.53
CA GLY A 223 -7.38 5.61 -0.66
C GLY A 223 -8.84 6.03 -0.49
N ALA A 224 -9.42 5.80 0.70
CA ALA A 224 -10.76 6.28 1.04
C ALA A 224 -10.85 7.81 1.05
N CYS A 225 -9.89 8.53 1.66
CA CYS A 225 -9.83 9.99 1.62
C CYS A 225 -9.79 10.51 0.18
N LYS A 226 -8.95 9.91 -0.67
CA LYS A 226 -8.81 10.32 -2.08
C LYS A 226 -10.08 10.06 -2.90
N LEU A 227 -10.76 8.94 -2.66
CA LEU A 227 -12.09 8.72 -3.25
C LEU A 227 -13.04 9.84 -2.81
N ILE A 228 -13.19 10.07 -1.49
CA ILE A 228 -14.12 11.06 -0.95
C ILE A 228 -13.85 12.44 -1.55
N ALA A 229 -12.59 12.87 -1.67
CA ALA A 229 -12.22 14.11 -2.34
C ALA A 229 -12.79 14.19 -3.77
N GLY A 230 -12.53 13.18 -4.59
CA GLY A 230 -13.02 13.11 -5.98
C GLY A 230 -14.54 13.01 -6.11
N TRP A 231 -15.23 12.45 -5.11
CA TRP A 231 -16.70 12.42 -5.04
C TRP A 231 -17.30 13.76 -4.59
N VAL A 232 -16.64 14.47 -3.67
CA VAL A 232 -17.07 15.78 -3.15
C VAL A 232 -16.88 16.89 -4.20
N ASP A 233 -15.86 16.78 -5.06
CA ASP A 233 -15.54 17.73 -6.15
C ASP A 233 -16.53 17.75 -7.33
N GLN A 234 -17.65 17.02 -7.24
CA GLN A 234 -18.69 17.06 -8.26
C GLN A 234 -19.43 18.42 -8.20
N PRO A 235 -19.43 19.23 -9.28
CA PRO A 235 -20.04 20.55 -9.25
C PRO A 235 -21.55 20.45 -9.06
N ALA A 236 -22.02 20.73 -7.84
CA ALA A 236 -23.43 20.94 -7.57
C ALA A 236 -23.84 22.32 -8.10
N VAL A 237 -24.75 22.35 -9.08
CA VAL A 237 -25.28 23.56 -9.68
C VAL A 237 -25.86 24.50 -8.61
N GLY A 238 -25.42 25.77 -8.63
CA GLY A 238 -26.11 26.91 -8.01
C GLY A 238 -25.79 27.17 -6.53
N SER A 239 -24.66 27.83 -6.24
CA SER A 239 -24.42 28.76 -5.11
C SER A 239 -22.91 28.98 -4.90
N ALA A 240 -22.43 30.21 -5.00
CA ALA A 240 -21.01 30.54 -4.78
C ALA A 240 -20.52 30.20 -3.36
N ARG A 241 -21.39 30.35 -2.34
CA ARG A 241 -21.08 29.98 -0.95
C ARG A 241 -20.93 28.47 -0.78
N ARG A 242 -21.75 27.69 -1.50
CA ARG A 242 -21.64 26.23 -1.57
C ARG A 242 -20.36 25.79 -2.30
N GLY A 243 -19.92 26.54 -3.30
CA GLY A 243 -18.65 26.31 -4.00
C GLY A 243 -17.44 26.43 -3.09
N ALA A 244 -17.38 27.47 -2.25
CA ALA A 244 -16.29 27.65 -1.29
C ALA A 244 -16.22 26.54 -0.22
N ASP A 245 -17.37 26.07 0.27
CA ASP A 245 -17.44 24.96 1.23
C ASP A 245 -17.04 23.61 0.62
N VAL A 246 -17.48 23.33 -0.61
CA VAL A 246 -17.08 22.13 -1.37
C VAL A 246 -15.58 22.12 -1.60
N MET A 247 -15.02 23.24 -2.06
CA MET A 247 -13.58 23.40 -2.29
C MET A 247 -12.76 23.19 -1.01
N ARG A 248 -13.21 23.74 0.13
CA ARG A 248 -12.56 23.53 1.43
C ARG A 248 -12.61 22.07 1.89
N LYS A 249 -13.75 21.39 1.68
CA LYS A 249 -13.90 19.98 2.07
C LYS A 249 -13.03 19.07 1.22
N SER A 250 -13.03 19.23 -0.09
CA SER A 250 -12.13 18.48 -0.98
C SER A 250 -10.67 18.69 -0.60
N PHE A 251 -10.26 19.94 -0.35
CA PHE A 251 -8.90 20.26 0.10
C PHE A 251 -8.49 19.49 1.37
N ARG A 252 -9.36 19.36 2.37
CA ARG A 252 -9.05 18.62 3.60
C ARG A 252 -8.82 17.13 3.35
N TRP A 253 -9.62 16.52 2.47
CA TRP A 253 -9.49 15.11 2.13
C TRP A 253 -8.26 14.85 1.25
N GLU A 254 -7.95 15.74 0.32
CA GLU A 254 -6.72 15.70 -0.48
C GLU A 254 -5.46 15.88 0.38
N LEU A 255 -5.51 16.78 1.36
CA LEU A 255 -4.42 16.96 2.33
C LEU A 255 -4.24 15.71 3.21
N ALA A 256 -5.34 15.11 3.68
CA ALA A 256 -5.29 13.88 4.46
C ALA A 256 -4.68 12.72 3.65
N TRP A 257 -5.09 12.55 2.39
CA TRP A 257 -4.49 11.61 1.44
C TRP A 257 -2.98 11.80 1.33
N ALA A 258 -2.54 13.01 0.96
CA ALA A 258 -1.12 13.28 0.74
C ALA A 258 -0.29 13.05 2.02
N THR A 259 -0.84 13.45 3.18
CA THR A 259 -0.18 13.27 4.48
C THR A 259 -0.03 11.80 4.84
N LEU A 260 -1.08 10.99 4.68
CA LEU A 260 -1.02 9.56 4.98
C LEU A 260 -0.03 8.82 4.07
N VAL A 261 0.03 9.17 2.78
CA VAL A 261 1.02 8.61 1.86
C VAL A 261 2.44 8.98 2.30
N LEU A 262 2.68 10.22 2.73
CA LEU A 262 3.98 10.63 3.28
C LEU A 262 4.34 9.87 4.55
N VAL A 263 3.38 9.64 5.46
CA VAL A 263 3.59 8.85 6.68
C VAL A 263 4.01 7.41 6.34
N ILE A 264 3.37 6.76 5.36
CA ILE A 264 3.79 5.44 4.87
C ILE A 264 5.23 5.48 4.35
N GLY A 265 5.58 6.50 3.57
CA GLY A 265 6.94 6.70 3.09
C GLY A 265 7.97 6.85 4.23
N VAL A 266 7.65 7.62 5.27
CA VAL A 266 8.52 7.74 6.46
C VAL A 266 8.62 6.41 7.20
N GLN A 267 7.52 5.68 7.35
CA GLN A 267 7.50 4.37 8.00
C GLN A 267 8.39 3.36 7.27
N LEU A 268 8.33 3.33 5.93
CA LEU A 268 9.20 2.48 5.10
C LEU A 268 10.67 2.88 5.21
N LEU A 269 10.97 4.18 5.33
CA LEU A 269 12.35 4.65 5.49
C LEU A 269 12.96 4.18 6.83
N MET A 270 12.12 4.07 7.85
CA MET A 270 12.47 3.57 9.20
C MET A 270 12.26 2.06 9.34
N TYR A 271 11.93 1.35 8.27
CA TYR A 271 11.67 -0.09 8.30
C TYR A 271 12.92 -0.86 8.73
N SER A 272 12.70 -1.88 9.55
CA SER A 272 13.71 -2.86 9.97
C SER A 272 13.04 -4.17 10.35
N GLU A 273 13.80 -5.25 10.28
CA GLU A 273 13.31 -6.61 10.57
C GLU A 273 13.80 -7.15 11.92
#